data_AF-A0A8H4RDH8-F1
#
_entry.id   AF-A0A8H4RDH8-F1
#
_cell.length_a   1.000
_cell.length_b   1.000
_cell.length_c   1.000
_cell.angle_alpha   90.00
_cell.angle_beta   90.00
_cell.angle_gamma   90.00
#
_symmetry.space_group_name_H-M   'P 1'
#
loop_
_entity.id
_entity.type
_entity.pdbx_description
1 polymer ?
#
loop_
_entity_poly.entity_id
_entity_poly.type
_entity_poly.pdbx_seq_one_letter_code
_entity_poly.pdbx_strand_id
1 'polypeptide(L)'
;MYRSLLRNTARRTASAARPAATRSFAAHGTPQPFNWQDPLNAQSLLTEEEIAIQETAESYCQERMLPRVLQAYRDEHYDKKILEEMGELGLLGATIKGYDCAGVSNVASGLITKAVERVDSGYRSGMSVQSSLVMGGIDEFGTQEQKDKFLPAMAKGKLLGAFGLTEPNHGSDPGSMETTAKPHPTKKGYLVLSGAKTWITNSPIADVLLVWAKYHETGKIRGFLVERSECPPGTLETPALKNKNGLRASLTGMIQMDECPVPEANMFPDVEGLRGPFACLNSARYGIAWGITGALEDCISRARTYALERKQFKGNPIAKYQLVQKKLADATTDAAFGTLACVQVGRLKDKGEAAPEMISMIKRQNCDRALYNARVLQEIFGGNAVSDEYGIGRHVANLFVTQTYEGQSDIHSLILGRAITGIQAFNCLLRLEISRLDTTAPPNKTTHTTFAMALKRINKELTDLGRDPPSSCSAGPIGDDLFHWQATIMGPSDSPYSGGVFFLAIHFPTDYPFKPPKVNFTTRIYHPNINSNGSICLDILRDQWSPALTISKVLLSICSMLTDPNPDDPLVPEIAHVYKTDRSRYEATAREWTRKYAI
;
A
#
# COMPACT_ATOMS: atom_id res chain seq x y z
N MET A 1 56.19 4.76 86.84
CA MET A 1 56.97 3.67 87.44
C MET A 1 56.53 2.35 86.84
N TYR A 2 57.48 1.54 86.32
CA TYR A 2 57.37 0.11 85.97
C TYR A 2 56.41 -0.23 84.80
N ARG A 3 56.65 -1.14 83.84
CA ARG A 3 57.55 -2.31 83.68
C ARG A 3 57.55 -2.69 82.18
N SER A 4 58.70 -2.94 81.55
CA SER A 4 59.24 -4.27 81.16
C SER A 4 58.75 -4.89 79.83
N LEU A 5 59.70 -4.95 78.88
CA LEU A 5 60.13 -6.10 78.05
C LEU A 5 59.15 -7.27 77.80
N LEU A 6 58.95 -7.64 76.52
CA LEU A 6 59.48 -8.89 75.91
C LEU A 6 59.01 -9.09 74.45
N ARG A 7 59.84 -9.82 73.71
CA ARG A 7 59.79 -10.18 72.28
C ARG A 7 58.86 -11.37 71.97
N ASN A 8 58.53 -11.48 70.66
CA ASN A 8 58.15 -12.68 69.86
C ASN A 8 56.74 -13.26 70.13
N THR A 9 55.92 -13.72 69.17
CA THR A 9 56.05 -14.20 67.78
C THR A 9 54.61 -14.44 67.26
N ALA A 10 54.30 -14.19 65.97
CA ALA A 10 53.51 -15.10 65.12
C ALA A 10 53.21 -14.47 63.74
N ARG A 11 53.55 -15.23 62.68
CA ARG A 11 53.13 -15.07 61.28
C ARG A 11 51.60 -15.01 61.16
N ARG A 12 51.09 -14.20 60.21
CA ARG A 12 50.00 -14.61 59.30
C ARG A 12 49.93 -13.73 58.04
N THR A 13 50.30 -14.37 56.93
CA THR A 13 49.68 -14.31 55.59
C THR A 13 49.33 -12.94 54.98
N ALA A 14 50.07 -12.63 53.91
CA ALA A 14 49.75 -11.61 52.92
C ALA A 14 48.34 -11.81 52.33
N SER A 15 47.54 -10.75 52.36
CA SER A 15 46.44 -10.55 51.42
C SER A 15 46.78 -9.29 50.62
N ALA A 16 47.07 -9.47 49.34
CA ALA A 16 47.23 -8.36 48.41
C ALA A 16 45.84 -7.72 48.17
N ALA A 17 45.55 -6.65 48.89
CA ALA A 17 44.42 -5.79 48.57
C ALA A 17 44.72 -5.10 47.23
N ARG A 18 44.13 -5.61 46.14
CA ARG A 18 44.08 -4.91 44.86
C ARG A 18 43.44 -3.53 45.08
N PRO A 19 43.97 -2.43 44.51
CA PRO A 19 43.23 -1.19 44.48
C PRO A 19 41.96 -1.44 43.66
N ALA A 20 40.81 -1.13 44.24
CA ALA A 20 39.56 -1.12 43.51
C ALA A 20 39.72 -0.12 42.37
N ALA A 21 39.73 -0.62 41.12
CA ALA A 21 39.72 0.23 39.95
C ALA A 21 38.38 0.98 39.96
N THR A 22 38.41 2.25 40.36
CA THR A 22 37.33 3.20 40.08
C THR A 22 37.20 3.25 38.57
N ARG A 23 36.21 2.54 38.01
CA ARG A 23 35.77 2.76 36.64
C ARG A 23 35.17 4.16 36.58
N SER A 24 36.02 5.17 36.44
CA SER A 24 35.59 6.46 35.93
C SER A 24 35.26 6.23 34.47
N PHE A 25 33.97 6.28 34.12
CA PHE A 25 33.58 6.51 32.74
C PHE A 25 34.13 7.90 32.39
N ALA A 26 35.29 7.93 31.75
CA ALA A 26 35.96 9.17 31.38
C ALA A 26 35.05 9.98 30.46
N ALA A 27 34.37 10.99 30.99
CA ALA A 27 33.88 12.11 30.20
C ALA A 27 35.10 12.96 29.83
N HIS A 28 35.86 12.51 28.84
CA HIS A 28 36.96 13.28 28.24
C HIS A 28 36.46 13.90 26.95
N GLY A 29 35.69 14.98 27.10
CA GLY A 29 35.23 15.83 26.03
C GLY A 29 34.36 16.96 26.61
N THR A 30 34.49 18.17 26.07
CA THR A 30 33.53 19.24 26.31
C THR A 30 32.14 18.73 25.89
N PRO A 31 31.11 18.76 26.75
CA PRO A 31 29.78 18.31 26.38
C PRO A 31 29.30 19.09 25.17
N GLN A 32 29.05 18.39 24.06
CA GLN A 32 28.46 19.02 22.88
C GLN A 32 27.02 19.42 23.21
N PRO A 33 26.57 20.65 22.88
CA PRO A 33 25.19 21.05 23.10
C PRO A 33 24.26 20.18 22.25
N PHE A 34 23.19 19.67 22.86
CA PHE A 34 22.18 18.90 22.15
C PHE A 34 21.32 19.81 21.25
N ASN A 35 21.30 19.55 19.95
CA ASN A 35 20.43 20.23 19.00
C ASN A 35 19.11 19.45 18.84
N TRP A 36 18.01 19.98 19.36
CA TRP A 36 16.70 19.31 19.25
C TRP A 36 16.14 19.30 17.81
N GLN A 37 16.62 20.18 16.93
CA GLN A 37 16.21 20.23 15.52
C GLN A 37 16.97 19.20 14.67
N ASP A 38 18.13 18.75 15.15
CA ASP A 38 18.89 17.63 14.56
C ASP A 38 19.46 16.72 15.67
N PRO A 39 18.61 15.91 16.34
CA PRO A 39 18.97 15.17 17.56
C PRO A 39 20.13 14.20 17.41
N LEU A 40 20.33 13.67 16.19
CA LEU A 40 21.34 12.66 15.89
C LEU A 40 22.42 13.19 14.94
N ASN A 41 22.48 14.51 14.73
CA ASN A 41 23.44 15.16 13.85
C ASN A 41 23.44 14.55 12.43
N ALA A 42 22.26 14.36 11.85
CA ALA A 42 22.10 13.87 10.49
C ALA A 42 22.82 14.76 9.48
N GLN A 43 22.94 16.06 9.76
CA GLN A 43 23.69 17.00 8.92
C GLN A 43 25.16 16.59 8.73
N SER A 44 25.78 15.95 9.73
CA SER A 44 27.16 15.44 9.61
C SER A 44 27.35 14.31 8.58
N LEU A 45 26.26 13.74 8.08
CA LEU A 45 26.26 12.70 7.05
C LEU A 45 26.02 13.24 5.63
N LEU A 46 25.72 14.54 5.51
CA LEU A 46 25.41 15.21 4.25
C LEU A 46 26.66 15.82 3.63
N THR A 47 26.68 15.89 2.31
CA THR A 47 27.71 16.64 1.58
C THR A 47 27.43 18.14 1.62
N GLU A 48 28.43 18.97 1.34
CA GLU A 48 28.25 20.43 1.23
C GLU A 48 27.22 20.80 0.15
N GLU A 49 27.23 20.07 -0.97
CA GLU A 49 26.25 20.24 -2.05
C GLU A 49 24.82 19.91 -1.59
N GLU A 50 24.64 18.81 -0.85
CA GLU A 50 23.34 18.43 -0.30
C GLU A 50 22.79 19.44 0.70
N ILE A 51 23.67 20.00 1.53
CA ILE A 51 23.31 21.07 2.48
C ILE A 51 22.89 22.33 1.71
N ALA A 52 23.66 22.75 0.70
CA ALA A 52 23.31 23.94 -0.10
C ALA A 52 21.97 23.78 -0.84
N ILE A 53 21.69 22.59 -1.37
CA ILE A 53 20.40 22.26 -2.00
C ILE A 53 19.26 22.29 -0.97
N GLN A 54 19.48 21.71 0.22
CA GLN A 54 18.51 21.75 1.30
C GLN A 54 18.16 23.19 1.68
N GLU A 55 19.17 24.06 1.85
CA GLU A 55 18.98 25.47 2.22
C GLU A 55 18.21 26.23 1.14
N THR A 56 18.53 25.99 -0.15
CA THR A 56 17.84 26.60 -1.29
C THR A 56 16.37 26.19 -1.33
N ALA A 57 16.09 24.89 -1.18
CA ALA A 57 14.73 24.36 -1.16
C ALA A 57 13.94 24.91 0.05
N GLU A 58 14.54 24.92 1.24
CA GLU A 58 13.90 25.42 2.46
C GLU A 58 13.56 26.92 2.35
N SER A 59 14.49 27.76 1.87
CA SER A 59 14.23 29.20 1.67
C SER A 59 13.06 29.42 0.70
N TYR A 60 13.05 28.76 -0.45
CA TYR A 60 11.92 28.83 -1.39
C TYR A 60 10.60 28.39 -0.74
N CYS A 61 10.61 27.25 -0.05
CA CYS A 61 9.43 26.71 0.60
C CYS A 61 8.86 27.66 1.67
N GLN A 62 9.71 28.22 2.54
CA GLN A 62 9.27 29.13 3.60
C GLN A 62 8.84 30.50 3.08
N GLU A 63 9.54 31.06 2.09
CA GLU A 63 9.28 32.42 1.60
C GLU A 63 8.17 32.50 0.55
N ARG A 64 8.02 31.46 -0.27
CA ARG A 64 7.13 31.48 -1.45
C ARG A 64 5.94 30.55 -1.31
N MET A 65 6.13 29.35 -0.75
CA MET A 65 5.06 28.35 -0.68
C MET A 65 4.23 28.45 0.59
N LEU A 66 4.86 28.59 1.75
CA LEU A 66 4.16 28.66 3.05
C LEU A 66 3.09 29.77 3.10
N PRO A 67 3.32 30.99 2.58
CA PRO A 67 2.28 32.03 2.60
C PRO A 67 1.04 31.69 1.76
N ARG A 68 1.16 30.79 0.78
CA ARG A 68 0.06 30.41 -0.13
C ARG A 68 -0.81 29.29 0.42
N VAL A 69 -0.27 28.44 1.29
CA VAL A 69 -0.86 27.14 1.64
C VAL A 69 -2.23 27.25 2.31
N LEU A 70 -2.43 28.23 3.20
CA LEU A 70 -3.67 28.34 3.96
C LEU A 70 -4.88 28.55 3.04
N GLN A 71 -4.78 29.54 2.14
CA GLN A 71 -5.86 29.84 1.22
C GLN A 71 -5.99 28.76 0.14
N ALA A 72 -4.87 28.25 -0.38
CA ALA A 72 -4.88 27.13 -1.32
C ALA A 72 -5.59 25.88 -0.76
N TYR A 73 -5.37 25.57 0.52
CA TYR A 73 -6.02 24.45 1.19
C TYR A 73 -7.51 24.68 1.43
N ARG A 74 -7.92 25.92 1.79
CA ARG A 74 -9.34 26.29 1.94
C ARG A 74 -10.10 26.14 0.63
N ASP A 75 -9.54 26.66 -0.46
CA ASP A 75 -10.20 26.75 -1.76
C ASP A 75 -10.08 25.48 -2.62
N GLU A 76 -9.34 24.46 -2.16
CA GLU A 76 -8.96 23.29 -2.96
C GLU A 76 -8.26 23.67 -4.28
N HIS A 77 -7.34 24.63 -4.17
CA HIS A 77 -6.63 25.21 -5.31
C HIS A 77 -5.15 24.83 -5.32
N TYR A 78 -4.59 24.75 -6.53
CA TYR A 78 -3.16 24.60 -6.78
C TYR A 78 -2.71 25.65 -7.79
N ASP A 79 -1.77 26.50 -7.38
CA ASP A 79 -1.14 27.46 -8.29
C ASP A 79 -0.07 26.76 -9.12
N LYS A 80 -0.32 26.63 -10.44
CA LYS A 80 0.62 25.98 -11.37
C LYS A 80 2.00 26.63 -11.36
N LYS A 81 2.10 27.92 -11.03
CA LYS A 81 3.38 28.63 -10.95
C LYS A 81 4.34 28.03 -9.94
N ILE A 82 3.86 27.27 -8.95
CA ILE A 82 4.73 26.57 -8.00
C ILE A 82 5.66 25.60 -8.73
N LEU A 83 5.16 24.85 -9.73
CA LEU A 83 6.02 23.93 -10.50
C LEU A 83 6.98 24.70 -11.43
N GLU A 84 6.55 25.83 -11.99
CA GLU A 84 7.45 26.69 -12.78
C GLU A 84 8.59 27.25 -11.92
N GLU A 85 8.28 27.80 -10.76
CA GLU A 85 9.26 28.32 -9.79
C GLU A 85 10.22 27.22 -9.30
N MET A 86 9.70 26.01 -9.03
CA MET A 86 10.54 24.85 -8.69
C MET A 86 11.48 24.48 -9.85
N GLY A 87 11.00 24.56 -11.09
CA GLY A 87 11.80 24.29 -12.27
C GLY A 87 12.91 25.33 -12.51
N GLU A 88 12.62 26.61 -12.26
CA GLU A 88 13.63 27.69 -12.31
C GLU A 88 14.77 27.48 -11.31
N LEU A 89 14.48 26.84 -10.18
CA LEU A 89 15.45 26.48 -9.14
C LEU A 89 16.10 25.10 -9.34
N GLY A 90 15.74 24.36 -10.39
CA GLY A 90 16.29 23.02 -10.66
C GLY A 90 15.79 21.93 -9.69
N LEU A 91 14.65 22.13 -9.04
CA LEU A 91 14.09 21.19 -8.06
C LEU A 91 13.27 20.06 -8.68
N LEU A 92 12.88 20.18 -9.95
CA LEU A 92 12.12 19.15 -10.67
C LEU A 92 13.04 18.18 -11.40
N GLY A 93 12.74 16.88 -11.30
CA GLY A 93 13.56 15.83 -11.92
C GLY A 93 15.01 15.84 -11.44
N ALA A 94 15.27 16.29 -10.20
CA ALA A 94 16.59 16.67 -9.73
C ALA A 94 17.67 15.58 -9.90
N THR A 95 17.31 14.29 -9.87
CA THR A 95 18.26 13.17 -10.04
C THR A 95 18.57 12.82 -11.50
N ILE A 96 17.81 13.35 -12.46
CA ILE A 96 17.98 13.07 -13.89
C ILE A 96 19.24 13.79 -14.39
N LYS A 97 20.06 13.09 -15.18
CA LYS A 97 21.29 13.64 -15.74
C LYS A 97 21.03 14.19 -17.15
N GLY A 98 21.39 15.46 -17.37
CA GLY A 98 21.12 16.17 -18.62
C GLY A 98 19.72 16.78 -18.67
N TYR A 99 19.27 17.20 -19.86
CA TYR A 99 17.93 17.77 -20.09
C TYR A 99 17.58 18.96 -19.17
N ASP A 100 18.57 19.80 -18.86
CA ASP A 100 18.45 20.93 -17.91
C ASP A 100 18.05 20.52 -16.47
N CYS A 101 18.15 19.24 -16.11
CA CYS A 101 17.98 18.74 -14.75
C CYS A 101 19.28 18.86 -13.95
N ALA A 102 19.16 18.97 -12.62
CA ALA A 102 20.31 19.23 -11.74
C ALA A 102 21.32 18.06 -11.66
N GLY A 103 20.89 16.81 -11.90
CA GLY A 103 21.76 15.63 -11.85
C GLY A 103 22.32 15.29 -10.46
N VAL A 104 21.58 15.64 -9.40
CA VAL A 104 22.03 15.52 -7.99
C VAL A 104 21.77 14.13 -7.39
N SER A 105 22.31 13.89 -6.19
CA SER A 105 22.13 12.63 -5.47
C SER A 105 20.68 12.35 -5.07
N ASN A 106 20.34 11.09 -4.80
CA ASN A 106 19.04 10.74 -4.24
C ASN A 106 18.84 11.32 -2.84
N VAL A 107 19.91 11.54 -2.08
CA VAL A 107 19.81 12.21 -0.77
C VAL A 107 19.46 13.69 -0.94
N ALA A 108 20.09 14.40 -1.89
CA ALA A 108 19.72 15.78 -2.23
C ALA A 108 18.24 15.87 -2.66
N SER A 109 17.80 14.96 -3.54
CA SER A 109 16.39 14.90 -3.94
C SER A 109 15.43 14.65 -2.76
N GLY A 110 15.83 13.81 -1.80
CA GLY A 110 15.07 13.59 -0.56
C GLY A 110 15.00 14.83 0.34
N LEU A 111 16.07 15.60 0.44
CA LEU A 111 16.08 16.87 1.18
C LEU A 111 15.13 17.89 0.56
N ILE A 112 15.05 17.96 -0.77
CA ILE A 112 14.07 18.80 -1.47
C ILE A 112 12.64 18.37 -1.12
N THR A 113 12.30 17.07 -1.22
CA THR A 113 10.94 16.62 -0.90
C THR A 113 10.60 16.85 0.58
N LYS A 114 11.58 16.72 1.48
CA LYS A 114 11.45 17.05 2.91
C LYS A 114 11.08 18.52 3.13
N ALA A 115 11.79 19.46 2.49
CA ALA A 115 11.49 20.89 2.58
C ALA A 115 10.08 21.22 2.04
N VAL A 116 9.70 20.64 0.90
CA VAL A 116 8.38 20.90 0.29
C VAL A 116 7.23 20.38 1.16
N GLU A 117 7.34 19.17 1.71
CA GLU A 117 6.27 18.58 2.53
C GLU A 117 6.23 19.13 3.97
N ARG A 118 7.33 19.75 4.44
CA ARG A 118 7.31 20.61 5.63
C ARG A 118 6.28 21.74 5.49
N VAL A 119 6.05 22.23 4.27
CA VAL A 119 4.97 23.16 3.97
C VAL A 119 3.65 22.43 3.79
N ASP A 120 3.54 21.54 2.79
CA ASP A 120 2.31 20.80 2.52
C ASP A 120 2.54 19.51 1.69
N SER A 121 1.90 18.42 2.10
CA SER A 121 1.94 17.14 1.39
C SER A 121 1.32 17.20 -0.01
N GLY A 122 0.38 18.11 -0.26
CA GLY A 122 -0.23 18.33 -1.57
C GLY A 122 0.76 18.94 -2.56
N TYR A 123 1.56 19.90 -2.11
CA TYR A 123 2.64 20.48 -2.93
C TYR A 123 3.72 19.44 -3.25
N ARG A 124 4.15 18.65 -2.27
CA ARG A 124 5.10 17.54 -2.51
C ARG A 124 4.49 16.49 -3.42
N SER A 125 3.18 16.22 -3.35
CA SER A 125 2.50 15.30 -4.27
C SER A 125 2.58 15.75 -5.72
N GLY A 126 2.29 17.02 -6.01
CA GLY A 126 2.45 17.59 -7.35
C GLY A 126 3.89 17.46 -7.88
N MET A 127 4.88 17.72 -7.03
CA MET A 127 6.31 17.58 -7.35
C MET A 127 6.72 16.12 -7.59
N SER A 128 6.26 15.17 -6.76
CA SER A 128 6.55 13.74 -6.91
C SER A 128 5.97 13.17 -8.21
N VAL A 129 4.75 13.58 -8.58
CA VAL A 129 4.16 13.18 -9.87
C VAL A 129 5.02 13.68 -11.03
N GLN A 130 5.39 14.96 -11.01
CA GLN A 130 6.22 15.55 -12.06
C GLN A 130 7.58 14.83 -12.16
N SER A 131 8.31 14.75 -11.05
CA SER A 131 9.71 14.32 -11.04
C SER A 131 9.87 12.80 -11.08
N SER A 132 9.26 12.08 -10.15
CA SER A 132 9.52 10.65 -9.96
C SER A 132 8.65 9.78 -10.86
N LEU A 133 7.40 10.18 -11.10
CA LEU A 133 6.46 9.35 -11.86
C LEU A 133 6.53 9.60 -13.35
N VAL A 134 6.46 10.86 -13.79
CA VAL A 134 6.41 11.20 -15.22
C VAL A 134 7.81 11.39 -15.79
N MET A 135 8.58 12.38 -15.31
CA MET A 135 9.94 12.61 -15.81
C MET A 135 10.82 11.37 -15.59
N GLY A 136 10.80 10.77 -14.39
CA GLY A 136 11.53 9.53 -14.11
C GLY A 136 11.07 8.35 -14.96
N GLY A 137 9.79 8.26 -15.31
CA GLY A 137 9.28 7.23 -16.23
C GLY A 137 9.79 7.41 -17.66
N ILE A 138 9.83 8.66 -18.14
CA ILE A 138 10.37 9.02 -19.47
C ILE A 138 11.89 8.81 -19.51
N ASP A 139 12.62 9.21 -18.48
CA ASP A 139 14.07 9.04 -18.39
C ASP A 139 14.48 7.57 -18.36
N GLU A 140 13.77 6.72 -17.61
CA GLU A 140 14.11 5.29 -17.51
C GLU A 140 13.65 4.49 -18.73
N PHE A 141 12.43 4.74 -19.23
CA PHE A 141 11.78 3.85 -20.20
C PHE A 141 11.50 4.48 -21.57
N GLY A 142 11.66 5.79 -21.72
CA GLY A 142 11.38 6.49 -22.96
C GLY A 142 12.48 6.30 -24.01
N THR A 143 12.12 6.49 -25.28
CA THR A 143 13.10 6.60 -26.37
C THR A 143 13.88 7.92 -26.24
N GLN A 144 15.04 8.02 -26.91
CA GLN A 144 15.80 9.27 -26.94
C GLN A 144 14.96 10.45 -27.45
N GLU A 145 14.17 10.23 -28.50
CA GLU A 145 13.26 11.24 -29.05
C GLU A 145 12.21 11.70 -28.04
N GLN A 146 11.66 10.78 -27.23
CA GLN A 146 10.72 11.13 -26.16
C GLN A 146 11.42 11.95 -25.06
N LYS A 147 12.64 11.57 -24.67
CA LYS A 147 13.42 12.30 -23.66
C LYS A 147 13.73 13.72 -24.11
N ASP A 148 14.26 13.88 -25.32
CA ASP A 148 14.60 15.17 -25.92
C ASP A 148 13.37 16.06 -26.09
N LYS A 149 12.22 15.47 -26.43
CA LYS A 149 10.95 16.19 -26.61
C LYS A 149 10.38 16.71 -25.29
N PHE A 150 10.35 15.88 -24.24
CA PHE A 150 9.56 16.16 -23.04
C PHE A 150 10.38 16.69 -21.86
N LEU A 151 11.54 16.09 -21.56
CA LEU A 151 12.25 16.34 -20.30
C LEU A 151 12.71 17.81 -20.13
N PRO A 152 13.27 18.50 -21.14
CA PRO A 152 13.74 19.88 -20.95
C PRO A 152 12.63 20.87 -20.55
N ALA A 153 11.42 20.71 -21.11
CA ALA A 153 10.28 21.56 -20.77
C ALA A 153 9.66 21.19 -19.41
N MET A 154 9.67 19.89 -19.07
CA MET A 154 9.21 19.41 -17.77
C MET A 154 10.13 19.83 -16.63
N ALA A 155 11.46 19.85 -16.86
CA ALA A 155 12.46 20.30 -15.90
C ALA A 155 12.24 21.78 -15.49
N LYS A 156 11.78 22.61 -16.43
CA LYS A 156 11.46 24.03 -16.22
C LYS A 156 10.03 24.26 -15.71
N GLY A 157 9.26 23.21 -15.45
CA GLY A 157 7.85 23.28 -15.04
C GLY A 157 6.91 23.88 -16.08
N LYS A 158 7.35 24.04 -17.34
CA LYS A 158 6.53 24.59 -18.44
C LYS A 158 5.65 23.54 -19.11
N LEU A 159 5.97 22.27 -18.92
CA LEU A 159 5.16 21.14 -19.35
C LEU A 159 4.84 20.26 -18.14
N LEU A 160 3.56 20.08 -17.83
CA LEU A 160 3.11 19.40 -16.63
C LEU A 160 2.70 17.96 -16.91
N GLY A 161 3.12 17.06 -16.03
CA GLY A 161 2.87 15.63 -16.08
C GLY A 161 1.76 15.16 -15.15
N ALA A 162 1.02 14.14 -15.57
CA ALA A 162 0.17 13.30 -14.72
C ALA A 162 0.44 11.80 -14.96
N PHE A 163 0.27 10.97 -13.93
CA PHE A 163 0.57 9.54 -13.98
C PHE A 163 -0.70 8.69 -13.81
N GLY A 164 -1.19 8.08 -14.88
CA GLY A 164 -2.43 7.32 -14.93
C GLY A 164 -2.23 5.82 -14.76
N LEU A 165 -2.29 5.32 -13.52
CA LEU A 165 -2.23 3.88 -13.21
C LEU A 165 -3.55 3.37 -12.62
N THR A 166 -3.93 3.92 -11.47
CA THR A 166 -5.08 3.54 -10.64
C THR A 166 -6.40 3.72 -11.38
N GLU A 167 -7.30 2.75 -11.21
CA GLU A 167 -8.65 2.75 -11.79
C GLU A 167 -9.72 2.62 -10.69
N PRO A 168 -10.99 2.96 -10.98
CA PRO A 168 -12.07 2.84 -9.99
C PRO A 168 -12.16 1.46 -9.34
N ASN A 169 -11.94 0.39 -10.12
CA ASN A 169 -12.01 -0.99 -9.65
C ASN A 169 -10.65 -1.56 -9.22
N HIS A 170 -9.54 -0.83 -9.46
CA HIS A 170 -8.17 -1.36 -9.32
C HIS A 170 -7.23 -0.33 -8.68
N GLY A 171 -7.13 -0.40 -7.35
CA GLY A 171 -6.15 0.33 -6.54
C GLY A 171 -4.92 -0.51 -6.20
N SER A 172 -5.07 -1.40 -5.21
CA SER A 172 -3.96 -2.25 -4.71
C SER A 172 -3.55 -3.35 -5.70
N ASP A 173 -4.42 -3.74 -6.64
CA ASP A 173 -4.14 -4.68 -7.72
C ASP A 173 -4.18 -3.98 -9.10
N PRO A 174 -3.11 -3.25 -9.47
CA PRO A 174 -3.02 -2.62 -10.78
C PRO A 174 -2.84 -3.64 -11.93
N GLY A 175 -2.52 -4.91 -11.64
CA GLY A 175 -2.37 -5.95 -12.66
C GLY A 175 -3.69 -6.28 -13.36
N SER A 176 -4.80 -6.11 -12.65
CA SER A 176 -6.14 -6.39 -13.17
C SER A 176 -6.75 -5.27 -14.02
N MET A 177 -6.06 -4.14 -14.22
CA MET A 177 -6.58 -2.94 -14.90
C MET A 177 -7.40 -3.22 -16.18
N GLU A 178 -8.44 -2.43 -16.41
CA GLU A 178 -9.39 -2.55 -17.51
C GLU A 178 -9.03 -1.64 -18.69
N THR A 179 -8.26 -0.56 -18.48
CA THR A 179 -7.85 0.33 -19.58
C THR A 179 -7.06 -0.46 -20.64
N THR A 180 -7.46 -0.32 -21.91
CA THR A 180 -6.85 -1.04 -23.03
C THR A 180 -6.27 -0.10 -24.09
N ALA A 181 -5.28 -0.59 -24.84
CA ALA A 181 -4.71 0.07 -26.01
C ALA A 181 -4.78 -0.87 -27.22
N LYS A 182 -5.52 -0.46 -28.25
CA LYS A 182 -5.80 -1.24 -29.49
C LYS A 182 -5.33 -0.47 -30.73
N PRO A 183 -5.16 -1.10 -31.90
CA PRO A 183 -4.85 -0.37 -33.13
C PRO A 183 -6.00 0.57 -33.48
N HIS A 184 -5.67 1.76 -33.97
CA HIS A 184 -6.68 2.68 -34.46
C HIS A 184 -7.39 2.07 -35.68
N PRO A 185 -8.74 2.10 -35.76
CA PRO A 185 -9.49 1.39 -36.79
C PRO A 185 -9.15 1.88 -38.22
N THR A 186 -8.83 3.16 -38.38
CA THR A 186 -8.59 3.79 -39.70
C THR A 186 -7.23 4.48 -39.88
N LYS A 187 -6.46 4.75 -38.81
CA LYS A 187 -5.24 5.58 -38.85
C LYS A 187 -4.01 4.73 -38.58
N LYS A 188 -3.18 4.50 -39.60
CA LYS A 188 -1.94 3.72 -39.46
C LYS A 188 -0.94 4.44 -38.54
N GLY A 189 -0.21 3.67 -37.73
CA GLY A 189 0.77 4.19 -36.77
C GLY A 189 0.16 4.85 -35.53
N TYR A 190 -1.13 4.60 -35.27
CA TYR A 190 -1.84 5.09 -34.09
C TYR A 190 -2.51 3.93 -33.37
N LEU A 191 -2.54 4.06 -32.05
CA LEU A 191 -3.31 3.26 -31.13
C LEU A 191 -4.50 4.07 -30.62
N VAL A 192 -5.46 3.37 -30.02
CA VAL A 192 -6.65 3.92 -29.40
C VAL A 192 -6.72 3.39 -27.97
N LEU A 193 -6.72 4.31 -27.02
CA LEU A 193 -6.84 4.03 -25.59
C LEU A 193 -8.30 4.21 -25.15
N SER A 194 -8.84 3.21 -24.47
CA SER A 194 -10.18 3.27 -23.86
C SER A 194 -10.13 2.79 -22.42
N GLY A 195 -10.67 3.59 -21.50
CA GLY A 195 -10.71 3.28 -20.07
C GLY A 195 -10.77 4.52 -19.18
N ALA A 196 -10.75 4.31 -17.87
CA ALA A 196 -10.83 5.39 -16.89
C ALA A 196 -9.80 5.21 -15.78
N LYS A 197 -9.01 6.25 -15.53
CA LYS A 197 -8.14 6.39 -14.36
C LYS A 197 -8.76 7.34 -13.35
N THR A 198 -8.53 7.11 -12.08
CA THR A 198 -9.07 7.94 -10.98
C THR A 198 -8.02 8.22 -9.92
N TRP A 199 -8.25 9.26 -9.12
CA TRP A 199 -7.32 9.76 -8.10
C TRP A 199 -5.95 10.19 -8.66
N ILE A 200 -5.94 10.77 -9.86
CA ILE A 200 -4.72 11.16 -10.54
C ILE A 200 -4.36 12.62 -10.22
N THR A 201 -3.33 12.80 -9.41
CA THR A 201 -2.75 14.12 -9.13
C THR A 201 -2.25 14.78 -10.41
N ASN A 202 -2.44 16.10 -10.52
CA ASN A 202 -2.19 16.95 -11.68
C ASN A 202 -3.05 16.70 -12.92
N SER A 203 -3.87 15.63 -12.99
CA SER A 203 -4.61 15.34 -14.22
C SER A 203 -5.49 16.48 -14.75
N PRO A 204 -6.12 17.36 -13.93
CA PRO A 204 -6.89 18.49 -14.47
C PRO A 204 -6.05 19.58 -15.13
N ILE A 205 -4.74 19.61 -14.84
CA ILE A 205 -3.83 20.69 -15.24
C ILE A 205 -2.64 20.25 -16.09
N ALA A 206 -2.44 18.93 -16.24
CA ALA A 206 -1.32 18.32 -16.94
C ALA A 206 -1.44 18.45 -18.46
N ASP A 207 -0.32 18.67 -19.12
CA ASP A 207 -0.19 18.74 -20.57
C ASP A 207 0.13 17.35 -21.16
N VAL A 208 0.88 16.54 -20.43
CA VAL A 208 1.23 15.15 -20.80
C VAL A 208 0.77 14.18 -19.71
N LEU A 209 0.08 13.12 -20.11
CA LEU A 209 -0.38 12.07 -19.21
C LEU A 209 0.35 10.78 -19.55
N LEU A 210 1.19 10.30 -18.63
CA LEU A 210 1.79 8.97 -18.72
C LEU A 210 0.76 7.93 -18.24
N VAL A 211 0.09 7.28 -19.19
CA VAL A 211 -1.00 6.31 -18.95
C VAL A 211 -0.49 4.89 -19.09
N TRP A 212 -0.85 4.03 -18.14
CA TRP A 212 -0.60 2.58 -18.22
C TRP A 212 -1.87 1.85 -18.63
N ALA A 213 -1.77 1.04 -19.70
CA ALA A 213 -2.91 0.30 -20.27
C ALA A 213 -2.49 -1.09 -20.77
N LYS A 214 -3.44 -2.03 -20.83
CA LYS A 214 -3.24 -3.36 -21.43
C LYS A 214 -3.16 -3.25 -22.94
N TYR A 215 -2.00 -3.60 -23.49
CA TYR A 215 -1.76 -3.59 -24.93
C TYR A 215 -2.34 -4.84 -25.59
N HIS A 216 -3.11 -4.66 -26.66
CA HIS A 216 -3.93 -5.72 -27.24
C HIS A 216 -3.14 -6.92 -27.79
N GLU A 217 -1.94 -6.71 -28.36
CA GLU A 217 -1.17 -7.81 -28.97
C GLU A 217 -0.62 -8.77 -27.93
N THR A 218 -0.11 -8.23 -26.82
CA THR A 218 0.58 -9.03 -25.79
C THR A 218 -0.29 -9.30 -24.57
N GLY A 219 -1.38 -8.57 -24.39
CA GLY A 219 -2.20 -8.56 -23.18
C GLY A 219 -1.48 -7.96 -21.95
N LYS A 220 -0.24 -7.47 -22.11
CA LYS A 220 0.57 -6.93 -21.04
C LYS A 220 0.38 -5.42 -20.92
N ILE A 221 0.71 -4.90 -19.75
CA ILE A 221 0.63 -3.47 -19.46
C ILE A 221 1.81 -2.75 -20.14
N ARG A 222 1.54 -1.63 -20.81
CA ARG A 222 2.53 -0.74 -21.45
C ARG A 222 2.27 0.71 -21.02
N GLY A 223 3.30 1.55 -21.10
CA GLY A 223 3.22 2.99 -20.81
C GLY A 223 3.05 3.79 -22.09
N PHE A 224 2.14 4.77 -22.07
CA PHE A 224 1.78 5.63 -23.20
C PHE A 224 1.84 7.11 -22.78
N LEU A 225 2.53 7.93 -23.56
CA LEU A 225 2.59 9.38 -23.38
C LEU A 225 1.44 10.05 -24.15
N VAL A 226 0.37 10.40 -23.46
CA VAL A 226 -0.80 11.06 -24.04
C VAL A 226 -0.62 12.57 -23.94
N GLU A 227 -0.53 13.25 -25.07
CA GLU A 227 -0.43 14.72 -25.14
C GLU A 227 -1.83 15.31 -25.24
N ARG A 228 -2.24 16.10 -24.24
CA ARG A 228 -3.61 16.64 -24.15
C ARG A 228 -3.98 17.46 -25.39
N SER A 229 -3.04 18.28 -25.90
CA SER A 229 -3.28 19.15 -27.06
C SER A 229 -3.58 18.39 -28.34
N GLU A 230 -3.12 17.14 -28.44
CA GLU A 230 -3.26 16.30 -29.64
C GLU A 230 -4.51 15.40 -29.59
N CYS A 231 -5.24 15.40 -28.47
CA CYS A 231 -6.44 14.59 -28.30
C CYS A 231 -7.66 15.31 -28.90
N PRO A 232 -8.39 14.69 -29.84
CA PRO A 232 -9.61 15.28 -30.39
C PRO A 232 -10.66 15.56 -29.28
N PRO A 233 -11.48 16.61 -29.42
CA PRO A 233 -12.56 16.89 -28.48
C PRO A 233 -13.47 15.68 -28.27
N GLY A 234 -13.79 15.38 -27.00
CA GLY A 234 -14.63 14.25 -26.61
C GLY A 234 -13.88 12.92 -26.41
N THR A 235 -12.60 12.82 -26.79
CA THR A 235 -11.83 11.57 -26.63
C THR A 235 -11.03 11.48 -25.33
N LEU A 236 -10.71 12.64 -24.73
CA LEU A 236 -9.99 12.74 -23.46
C LEU A 236 -10.67 13.79 -22.57
N GLU A 237 -11.07 13.36 -21.37
CA GLU A 237 -11.54 14.27 -20.31
C GLU A 237 -10.77 14.06 -19.01
N THR A 238 -10.46 15.15 -18.31
CA THR A 238 -9.74 15.11 -17.03
C THR A 238 -10.47 15.87 -15.93
N PRO A 239 -11.70 15.46 -15.56
CA PRO A 239 -12.50 16.17 -14.57
C PRO A 239 -11.82 16.15 -13.20
N ALA A 240 -11.88 17.28 -12.50
CA ALA A 240 -11.32 17.40 -11.15
C ALA A 240 -12.23 16.72 -10.11
N LEU A 241 -11.61 16.04 -9.14
CA LEU A 241 -12.27 15.52 -7.94
C LEU A 241 -12.24 16.61 -6.87
N LYS A 242 -13.42 17.06 -6.45
CA LYS A 242 -13.62 18.15 -5.47
C LYS A 242 -13.99 17.61 -4.09
N ASN A 243 -13.97 18.49 -3.09
CA ASN A 243 -14.43 18.24 -1.72
C ASN A 243 -13.58 17.19 -0.99
N LYS A 244 -12.26 17.21 -1.20
CA LYS A 244 -11.35 16.28 -0.54
C LYS A 244 -11.10 16.69 0.91
N ASN A 245 -10.96 15.70 1.80
CA ASN A 245 -10.65 15.98 3.21
C ASN A 245 -9.15 16.22 3.48
N GLY A 246 -8.28 15.77 2.58
CA GLY A 246 -6.83 15.94 2.66
C GLY A 246 -6.22 16.14 1.27
N LEU A 247 -4.98 16.62 1.22
CA LEU A 247 -4.29 17.07 0.01
C LEU A 247 -5.13 18.07 -0.79
N ARG A 248 -5.79 18.99 -0.10
CA ARG A 248 -6.67 20.00 -0.71
C ARG A 248 -5.88 21.01 -1.54
N ALA A 249 -4.66 21.35 -1.11
CA ALA A 249 -3.71 22.17 -1.88
C ALA A 249 -3.00 21.38 -3.00
N SER A 250 -3.67 20.38 -3.59
CA SER A 250 -3.23 19.59 -4.73
C SER A 250 -4.43 19.37 -5.65
N LEU A 251 -4.28 19.57 -6.95
CA LEU A 251 -5.34 19.20 -7.90
C LEU A 251 -5.26 17.71 -8.21
N THR A 252 -6.39 17.03 -8.05
CA THR A 252 -6.53 15.59 -8.30
C THR A 252 -7.76 15.40 -9.16
N GLY A 253 -7.69 14.53 -10.16
CA GLY A 253 -8.80 14.30 -11.06
C GLY A 253 -8.86 12.88 -11.58
N MET A 254 -9.64 12.71 -12.63
CA MET A 254 -9.72 11.49 -13.42
C MET A 254 -8.96 11.66 -14.74
N ILE A 255 -8.76 10.56 -15.44
CA ILE A 255 -8.39 10.53 -16.86
C ILE A 255 -9.40 9.60 -17.53
N GLN A 256 -10.32 10.15 -18.28
CA GLN A 256 -11.35 9.42 -19.01
C GLN A 256 -10.96 9.42 -20.48
N MET A 257 -10.80 8.22 -21.04
CA MET A 257 -10.40 8.03 -22.42
C MET A 257 -11.50 7.24 -23.12
N ASP A 258 -12.14 7.87 -24.10
CA ASP A 258 -13.08 7.23 -25.00
C ASP A 258 -12.49 7.24 -26.41
N GLU A 259 -12.02 6.07 -26.82
CA GLU A 259 -11.30 5.87 -28.07
C GLU A 259 -10.21 6.94 -28.35
N CYS A 260 -9.43 7.29 -27.32
CA CYS A 260 -8.40 8.33 -27.38
C CYS A 260 -7.24 7.93 -28.30
N PRO A 261 -7.03 8.62 -29.44
CA PRO A 261 -5.99 8.27 -30.39
C PRO A 261 -4.60 8.72 -29.90
N VAL A 262 -3.64 7.80 -29.87
CA VAL A 262 -2.26 8.04 -29.42
C VAL A 262 -1.30 7.51 -30.48
N PRO A 263 -0.29 8.28 -30.95
CA PRO A 263 0.72 7.76 -31.85
C PRO A 263 1.43 6.54 -31.26
N GLU A 264 1.71 5.52 -32.07
CA GLU A 264 2.44 4.34 -31.60
C GLU A 264 3.84 4.70 -31.09
N ALA A 265 4.45 5.75 -31.68
CA ALA A 265 5.72 6.33 -31.23
C ALA A 265 5.69 6.94 -29.81
N ASN A 266 4.50 7.16 -29.23
CA ASN A 266 4.33 7.64 -27.86
C ASN A 266 4.21 6.49 -26.85
N MET A 267 4.24 5.22 -27.30
CA MET A 267 4.36 4.05 -26.42
C MET A 267 5.82 3.85 -26.03
N PHE A 268 6.10 3.49 -24.77
CA PHE A 268 7.45 3.07 -24.38
C PHE A 268 7.84 1.76 -25.09
N PRO A 269 9.07 1.64 -25.63
CA PRO A 269 9.47 0.57 -26.53
C PRO A 269 9.59 -0.80 -25.86
N ASP A 270 10.22 -0.87 -24.68
CA ASP A 270 10.71 -2.14 -24.12
C ASP A 270 10.04 -2.55 -22.80
N VAL A 271 9.47 -1.59 -22.07
CA VAL A 271 8.92 -1.86 -20.73
C VAL A 271 7.53 -2.49 -20.82
N GLU A 272 7.39 -3.66 -20.19
CA GLU A 272 6.12 -4.40 -20.14
C GLU A 272 5.73 -4.83 -18.72
N GLY A 273 4.43 -5.01 -18.52
CA GLY A 273 3.87 -5.47 -17.25
C GLY A 273 4.00 -4.44 -16.13
N LEU A 274 4.01 -4.91 -14.89
CA LEU A 274 4.04 -4.05 -13.71
C LEU A 274 5.44 -3.50 -13.37
N ARG A 275 6.50 -3.97 -14.05
CA ARG A 275 7.87 -3.51 -13.81
C ARG A 275 8.01 -2.00 -14.00
N GLY A 276 7.46 -1.48 -15.09
CA GLY A 276 7.49 -0.05 -15.42
C GLY A 276 6.85 0.84 -14.36
N PRO A 277 5.54 0.69 -14.08
CA PRO A 277 4.89 1.54 -13.08
C PRO A 277 5.50 1.34 -11.68
N PHE A 278 5.93 0.12 -11.31
CA PHE A 278 6.52 -0.11 -9.99
C PHE A 278 7.89 0.54 -9.81
N ALA A 279 8.69 0.67 -10.87
CA ALA A 279 9.94 1.42 -10.81
C ALA A 279 9.67 2.91 -10.53
N CYS A 280 8.72 3.52 -11.23
CA CYS A 280 8.25 4.89 -10.97
C CYS A 280 7.76 5.05 -9.52
N LEU A 281 6.90 4.14 -9.06
CA LEU A 281 6.35 4.17 -7.70
C LEU A 281 7.45 4.02 -6.64
N ASN A 282 8.47 3.20 -6.85
CA ASN A 282 9.57 3.07 -5.89
C ASN A 282 10.38 4.36 -5.78
N SER A 283 10.56 5.09 -6.88
CA SER A 283 11.18 6.43 -6.86
C SER A 283 10.34 7.42 -6.04
N ALA A 284 9.02 7.46 -6.29
CA ALA A 284 8.11 8.36 -5.58
C ALA A 284 7.99 8.01 -4.09
N ARG A 285 7.88 6.72 -3.72
CA ARG A 285 7.86 6.22 -2.34
C ARG A 285 9.08 6.63 -1.53
N TYR A 286 10.26 6.61 -2.15
CA TYR A 286 11.49 7.08 -1.51
C TYR A 286 11.39 8.58 -1.19
N GLY A 287 10.93 9.40 -2.14
CA GLY A 287 10.69 10.83 -1.92
C GLY A 287 9.63 11.12 -0.84
N ILE A 288 8.56 10.30 -0.76
CA ILE A 288 7.53 10.39 0.28
C ILE A 288 8.11 10.07 1.66
N ALA A 289 8.95 9.05 1.77
CA ALA A 289 9.56 8.66 3.05
C ALA A 289 10.40 9.80 3.66
N TRP A 290 11.04 10.61 2.81
CA TRP A 290 11.68 11.87 3.21
C TRP A 290 10.67 12.97 3.51
N GLY A 291 9.76 13.23 2.57
CA GLY A 291 8.79 14.32 2.64
C GLY A 291 7.99 14.34 3.95
N ILE A 292 7.43 13.19 4.35
CA ILE A 292 6.59 13.13 5.55
C ILE A 292 7.37 13.50 6.82
N THR A 293 8.71 13.31 6.83
CA THR A 293 9.53 13.68 8.00
C THR A 293 9.56 15.19 8.14
N GLY A 294 9.56 15.93 7.03
CA GLY A 294 9.40 17.38 7.02
C GLY A 294 8.06 17.82 7.59
N ALA A 295 6.95 17.16 7.20
CA ALA A 295 5.63 17.44 7.80
C ALA A 295 5.60 17.18 9.31
N LEU A 296 6.22 16.08 9.77
CA LEU A 296 6.33 15.79 11.20
C LEU A 296 7.19 16.83 11.94
N GLU A 297 8.29 17.29 11.33
CA GLU A 297 9.14 18.35 11.90
C GLU A 297 8.43 19.70 12.02
N ASP A 298 7.59 20.07 11.03
CA ASP A 298 6.72 21.25 11.14
C ASP A 298 5.71 21.07 12.29
N CYS A 299 5.10 19.88 12.42
CA CYS A 299 4.20 19.57 13.54
C CYS A 299 4.90 19.72 14.90
N ILE A 300 6.13 19.23 15.03
CA ILE A 300 6.97 19.37 16.24
C ILE A 300 7.27 20.85 16.51
N SER A 301 7.71 21.59 15.50
CA SER A 301 8.05 23.02 15.62
C SER A 301 6.86 23.84 16.10
N ARG A 302 5.68 23.66 15.49
CA ARG A 302 4.45 24.36 15.88
C ARG A 302 4.00 23.97 17.28
N ALA A 303 3.96 22.67 17.58
CA ALA A 303 3.53 22.18 18.89
C ALA A 303 4.45 22.66 20.01
N ARG A 304 5.77 22.66 19.78
CA ARG A 304 6.76 23.19 20.72
C ARG A 304 6.56 24.69 20.95
N THR A 305 6.43 25.46 19.88
CA THR A 305 6.24 26.92 19.95
C THR A 305 4.97 27.25 20.72
N TYR A 306 3.85 26.65 20.33
CA TYR A 306 2.57 26.81 21.02
C TYR A 306 2.66 26.40 22.50
N ALA A 307 3.37 25.30 22.80
CA ALA A 307 3.51 24.84 24.17
C ALA A 307 4.34 25.77 25.07
N LEU A 308 5.34 26.46 24.50
CA LEU A 308 6.15 27.44 25.21
C LEU A 308 5.41 28.75 25.45
N GLU A 309 4.56 29.16 24.52
CA GLU A 309 3.82 30.43 24.59
C GLU A 309 2.51 30.33 25.38
N ARG A 310 1.75 29.24 25.19
CA ARG A 310 0.45 29.05 25.83
C ARG A 310 0.60 28.79 27.32
N LYS A 311 -0.07 29.61 28.13
CA LYS A 311 -0.07 29.50 29.59
C LYS A 311 -1.35 28.86 30.14
N GLN A 312 -1.19 27.96 31.11
CA GLN A 312 -2.27 27.35 31.91
C GLN A 312 -1.81 27.13 33.36
N PHE A 313 -2.76 26.83 34.24
CA PHE A 313 -2.59 26.56 35.68
C PHE A 313 -1.48 27.38 36.35
N LYS A 314 -1.86 28.54 36.90
CA LYS A 314 -0.95 29.51 37.54
C LYS A 314 0.05 30.15 36.56
N GLY A 315 -0.38 30.38 35.32
CA GLY A 315 0.41 31.12 34.32
C GLY A 315 1.65 30.38 33.80
N ASN A 316 1.77 29.07 34.03
CA ASN A 316 2.89 28.28 33.55
C ASN A 316 2.74 27.98 32.06
N PRO A 317 3.83 27.99 31.27
CA PRO A 317 3.78 27.46 29.91
C PRO A 317 3.39 25.98 29.93
N ILE A 318 2.55 25.53 29.00
CA ILE A 318 2.11 24.13 28.98
C ILE A 318 3.26 23.16 28.68
N ALA A 319 4.35 23.63 28.07
CA ALA A 319 5.60 22.88 27.90
C ALA A 319 6.24 22.42 29.24
N LYS A 320 5.82 22.98 30.38
CA LYS A 320 6.28 22.53 31.71
C LYS A 320 5.76 21.14 32.09
N TYR A 321 4.64 20.69 31.54
CA TYR A 321 3.98 19.45 31.97
C TYR A 321 4.60 18.22 31.31
N GLN A 322 4.82 17.18 32.11
CA GLN A 322 5.48 15.93 31.69
C GLN A 322 4.83 15.29 30.46
N LEU A 323 3.50 15.28 30.40
CA LEU A 323 2.77 14.70 29.27
C LEU A 323 3.00 15.48 27.96
N VAL A 324 3.19 16.80 28.02
CA VAL A 324 3.52 17.60 26.82
C VAL A 324 4.96 17.30 26.37
N GLN A 325 5.90 17.24 27.32
CA GLN A 325 7.29 16.92 27.00
C GLN A 325 7.45 15.50 26.43
N LYS A 326 6.73 14.51 26.96
CA LYS A 326 6.72 13.14 26.43
C LYS A 326 6.32 13.12 24.95
N LYS A 327 5.23 13.80 24.59
CA LYS A 327 4.74 13.86 23.21
C LYS A 327 5.78 14.45 22.24
N LEU A 328 6.44 15.53 22.66
CA LEU A 328 7.52 16.14 21.87
C LEU A 328 8.73 15.21 21.73
N ALA A 329 9.11 14.51 22.81
CA ALA A 329 10.24 13.57 22.79
C ALA A 329 9.99 12.36 21.87
N ASP A 330 8.79 11.75 21.94
CA ASP A 330 8.42 10.62 21.08
C ASP A 330 8.47 11.04 19.59
N ALA A 331 7.83 12.17 19.25
CA ALA A 331 7.77 12.66 17.88
C ALA A 331 9.16 13.03 17.32
N THR A 332 9.99 13.70 18.13
CA THR A 332 11.35 14.10 17.74
C THR A 332 12.25 12.88 17.50
N THR A 333 12.08 11.83 18.30
CA THR A 333 12.81 10.56 18.12
C THR A 333 12.45 9.90 16.80
N ASP A 334 11.15 9.78 16.50
CA ASP A 334 10.67 9.18 15.25
C ASP A 334 11.13 9.98 14.02
N ALA A 335 11.13 11.32 14.07
CA ALA A 335 11.63 12.17 12.99
C ALA A 335 13.14 11.99 12.73
N ALA A 336 13.95 11.91 13.79
CA ALA A 336 15.38 11.71 13.70
C ALA A 336 15.74 10.33 13.11
N PHE A 337 15.09 9.27 13.60
CA PHE A 337 15.28 7.92 13.06
C PHE A 337 14.82 7.80 11.61
N GLY A 338 13.67 8.39 11.27
CA GLY A 338 13.18 8.41 9.89
C GLY A 338 14.15 9.11 8.93
N THR A 339 14.72 10.25 9.34
CA THR A 339 15.71 10.99 8.54
C THR A 339 16.98 10.18 8.30
N LEU A 340 17.57 9.58 9.33
CA LEU A 340 18.78 8.77 9.16
C LEU A 340 18.55 7.51 8.31
N ALA A 341 17.41 6.85 8.47
CA ALA A 341 17.05 5.70 7.64
C ALA A 341 16.93 6.10 6.16
N CYS A 342 16.30 7.25 5.90
CA CYS A 342 16.18 7.82 4.56
C CYS A 342 17.55 8.19 3.96
N VAL A 343 18.47 8.79 4.73
CA VAL A 343 19.86 9.05 4.30
C VAL A 343 20.53 7.75 3.88
N GLN A 344 20.48 6.71 4.72
CA GLN A 344 21.13 5.44 4.41
C GLN A 344 20.57 4.78 3.14
N VAL A 345 19.25 4.75 2.98
CA VAL A 345 18.63 4.19 1.77
C VAL A 345 18.97 5.03 0.54
N GLY A 346 19.06 6.35 0.68
CA GLY A 346 19.51 7.25 -0.39
C GLY A 346 20.93 6.94 -0.85
N ARG A 347 21.86 6.76 0.08
CA ARG A 347 23.25 6.36 -0.22
C ARG A 347 23.32 5.01 -0.95
N LEU A 348 22.51 4.04 -0.52
CA LEU A 348 22.44 2.74 -1.21
C LEU A 348 21.83 2.87 -2.60
N LYS A 349 20.84 3.76 -2.78
CA LYS A 349 20.22 4.01 -4.07
C LYS A 349 21.20 4.65 -5.05
N ASP A 350 22.03 5.60 -4.59
CA ASP A 350 23.10 6.21 -5.39
C ASP A 350 24.17 5.19 -5.82
N LYS A 351 24.39 4.13 -5.03
CA LYS A 351 25.29 3.01 -5.36
C LYS A 351 24.64 1.91 -6.21
N GLY A 352 23.33 1.98 -6.47
CA GLY A 352 22.58 0.90 -7.12
C GLY A 352 22.36 -0.34 -6.25
N GLU A 353 22.53 -0.23 -4.93
CA GLU A 353 22.45 -1.31 -3.94
C GLU A 353 21.13 -1.32 -3.17
N ALA A 354 20.24 -0.35 -3.40
CA ALA A 354 18.95 -0.27 -2.70
C ALA A 354 17.95 -1.31 -3.20
N ALA A 355 17.52 -2.20 -2.30
CA ALA A 355 16.42 -3.12 -2.56
C ALA A 355 15.05 -2.42 -2.43
N PRO A 356 14.02 -2.77 -3.24
CA PRO A 356 12.66 -2.22 -3.10
C PRO A 356 12.04 -2.40 -1.71
N GLU A 357 12.42 -3.46 -1.00
CA GLU A 357 12.03 -3.74 0.38
C GLU A 357 12.51 -2.65 1.36
N MET A 358 13.70 -2.09 1.13
CA MET A 358 14.22 -0.99 1.96
C MET A 358 13.33 0.25 1.83
N ILE A 359 12.89 0.56 0.60
CA ILE A 359 11.95 1.66 0.33
C ILE A 359 10.60 1.40 0.99
N SER A 360 10.09 0.16 0.91
CA SER A 360 8.86 -0.24 1.60
C SER A 360 8.95 -0.06 3.10
N MET A 361 10.09 -0.42 3.70
CA MET A 361 10.34 -0.26 5.13
C MET A 361 10.30 1.19 5.56
N ILE A 362 11.09 2.06 4.92
CA ILE A 362 11.16 3.46 5.31
C ILE A 362 9.85 4.20 5.01
N LYS A 363 9.20 3.96 3.86
CA LYS A 363 7.93 4.62 3.51
C LYS A 363 6.86 4.27 4.54
N ARG A 364 6.67 2.98 4.82
CA ARG A 364 5.69 2.51 5.79
C ARG A 364 5.95 3.10 7.17
N GLN A 365 7.15 2.86 7.72
CA GLN A 365 7.49 3.27 9.08
C GLN A 365 7.35 4.77 9.25
N ASN A 366 7.90 5.54 8.31
CA ASN A 366 7.88 6.99 8.39
C ASN A 366 6.43 7.49 8.29
N CYS A 367 5.62 7.06 7.30
CA CYS A 367 4.22 7.50 7.20
C CYS A 367 3.41 7.16 8.46
N ASP A 368 3.55 5.94 8.99
CA ASP A 368 2.81 5.50 10.18
C ASP A 368 3.18 6.32 11.42
N ARG A 369 4.47 6.56 11.63
CA ARG A 369 4.96 7.35 12.77
C ARG A 369 4.62 8.83 12.64
N ALA A 370 4.72 9.40 11.44
CA ALA A 370 4.35 10.79 11.20
C ALA A 370 2.88 11.04 11.47
N LEU A 371 1.97 10.20 10.93
CA LEU A 371 0.54 10.36 11.17
C LEU A 371 0.18 10.20 12.65
N TYR A 372 0.71 9.16 13.31
CA TYR A 372 0.46 8.95 14.73
C TYR A 372 0.91 10.16 15.56
N ASN A 373 2.16 10.61 15.38
CA ASN A 373 2.71 11.69 16.18
C ASN A 373 2.05 13.03 15.85
N ALA A 374 1.71 13.31 14.59
CA ALA A 374 0.99 14.53 14.22
C ALA A 374 -0.37 14.61 14.94
N ARG A 375 -1.11 13.50 15.06
CA ARG A 375 -2.35 13.42 15.85
C ARG A 375 -2.10 13.67 17.34
N VAL A 376 -1.08 13.05 17.91
CA VAL A 376 -0.73 13.21 19.34
C VAL A 376 -0.29 14.65 19.65
N LEU A 377 0.47 15.28 18.76
CA LEU A 377 0.92 16.66 18.87
C LEU A 377 -0.23 17.64 18.67
N GLN A 378 -1.20 17.33 17.80
CA GLN A 378 -2.41 18.13 17.60
C GLN A 378 -3.19 18.34 18.92
N GLU A 379 -3.21 17.36 19.81
CA GLU A 379 -3.84 17.48 21.13
C GLU A 379 -3.26 18.60 22.00
N ILE A 380 -1.99 19.01 21.79
CA ILE A 380 -1.34 20.10 22.55
C ILE A 380 -2.06 21.43 22.31
N PHE A 381 -2.71 21.60 21.16
CA PHE A 381 -3.42 22.81 20.78
C PHE A 381 -4.80 22.91 21.44
N GLY A 382 -5.36 21.81 21.95
CA GLY A 382 -6.73 21.77 22.47
C GLY A 382 -7.75 22.18 21.39
N GLY A 383 -8.73 23.01 21.75
CA GLY A 383 -9.77 23.46 20.81
C GLY A 383 -9.23 24.23 19.58
N ASN A 384 -8.06 24.88 19.70
CA ASN A 384 -7.45 25.61 18.59
C ASN A 384 -7.02 24.70 17.44
N ALA A 385 -6.82 23.40 17.70
CA ALA A 385 -6.51 22.40 16.67
C ALA A 385 -7.57 22.28 15.57
N VAL A 386 -8.80 22.75 15.83
CA VAL A 386 -9.91 22.71 14.87
C VAL A 386 -9.84 23.88 13.88
N SER A 387 -9.11 24.95 14.21
CA SER A 387 -8.86 26.06 13.29
C SER A 387 -7.68 25.72 12.36
N ASP A 388 -7.88 25.93 11.06
CA ASP A 388 -6.84 25.70 10.05
C ASP A 388 -5.70 26.72 10.11
N GLU A 389 -5.89 27.85 10.80
CA GLU A 389 -4.85 28.86 11.06
C GLU A 389 -3.65 28.31 11.83
N TYR A 390 -3.83 27.25 12.62
CA TYR A 390 -2.74 26.61 13.37
C TYR A 390 -1.96 25.59 12.53
N GLY A 391 -2.43 25.23 11.33
CA GLY A 391 -1.74 24.35 10.36
C GLY A 391 -1.61 22.87 10.75
N ILE A 392 -1.67 22.52 12.04
CA ILE A 392 -1.46 21.15 12.53
C ILE A 392 -2.54 20.19 12.03
N GLY A 393 -3.81 20.61 12.03
CA GLY A 393 -4.93 19.80 11.55
C GLY A 393 -4.84 19.50 10.05
N ARG A 394 -4.29 20.43 9.26
CA ARG A 394 -3.99 20.24 7.84
C ARG A 394 -2.96 19.14 7.62
N HIS A 395 -1.84 19.16 8.36
CA HIS A 395 -0.85 18.08 8.28
C HIS A 395 -1.45 16.72 8.68
N VAL A 396 -2.27 16.66 9.73
CA VAL A 396 -2.93 15.39 10.12
C VAL A 396 -3.83 14.85 9.01
N ALA A 397 -4.66 15.70 8.40
CA ALA A 397 -5.54 15.32 7.31
C ALA A 397 -4.76 14.87 6.06
N ASN A 398 -3.69 15.59 5.73
CA ASN A 398 -2.78 15.25 4.65
C ASN A 398 -2.07 13.91 4.88
N LEU A 399 -1.51 13.70 6.08
CA LEU A 399 -0.74 12.49 6.41
C LEU A 399 -1.60 11.22 6.42
N PHE A 400 -2.90 11.33 6.70
CA PHE A 400 -3.83 10.22 6.52
C PHE A 400 -3.88 9.76 5.05
N VAL A 401 -3.86 10.71 4.12
CA VAL A 401 -3.86 10.40 2.68
C VAL A 401 -2.50 9.83 2.26
N THR A 402 -1.37 10.39 2.72
CA THR A 402 -0.02 9.89 2.39
C THR A 402 0.30 8.51 2.95
N GLN A 403 -0.32 8.12 4.06
CA GLN A 403 -0.25 6.75 4.56
C GLN A 403 -0.98 5.76 3.63
N THR A 404 -2.00 6.23 2.90
CA THR A 404 -2.90 5.38 2.10
C THR A 404 -2.40 5.18 0.67
N TYR A 405 -2.04 6.25 -0.05
CA TYR A 405 -1.64 6.13 -1.46
C TYR A 405 -0.21 5.62 -1.64
N GLU A 406 0.10 5.22 -2.88
CA GLU A 406 1.38 4.62 -3.27
C GLU A 406 1.74 3.35 -2.48
N GLY A 407 0.73 2.63 -1.99
CA GLY A 407 0.89 1.44 -1.16
C GLY A 407 0.53 1.74 0.28
N GLN A 408 -0.59 1.19 0.73
CA GLN A 408 -1.05 1.32 2.10
C GLN A 408 -0.11 0.57 3.07
N SER A 409 -0.12 0.94 4.36
CA SER A 409 0.81 0.39 5.38
C SER A 409 0.80 -1.15 5.43
N ASP A 410 -0.36 -1.80 5.34
CA ASP A 410 -0.47 -3.26 5.36
C ASP A 410 0.11 -3.89 4.10
N ILE A 411 -0.05 -3.26 2.92
CA ILE A 411 0.59 -3.73 1.69
C ILE A 411 2.12 -3.72 1.85
N HIS A 412 2.71 -2.66 2.39
CA HIS A 412 4.15 -2.66 2.66
C HIS A 412 4.55 -3.67 3.74
N SER A 413 3.70 -3.89 4.75
CA SER A 413 3.92 -4.94 5.75
C SER A 413 4.00 -6.32 5.10
N LEU A 414 3.12 -6.61 4.14
CA LEU A 414 3.11 -7.88 3.41
C LEU A 414 4.27 -8.00 2.40
N ILE A 415 4.71 -6.90 1.79
CA ILE A 415 5.95 -6.89 0.98
C ILE A 415 7.14 -7.34 1.84
N LEU A 416 7.29 -6.74 3.02
CA LEU A 416 8.36 -7.07 3.96
C LEU A 416 8.20 -8.49 4.51
N GLY A 417 6.98 -8.88 4.90
CA GLY A 417 6.67 -10.22 5.40
C GLY A 417 7.05 -11.30 4.39
N ARG A 418 6.76 -11.08 3.10
CA ARG A 418 7.19 -11.97 2.02
C ARG A 418 8.70 -12.01 1.87
N ALA A 419 9.39 -10.87 1.96
CA ALA A 419 10.85 -10.83 1.84
C ALA A 419 11.56 -11.52 3.02
N ILE A 420 10.98 -11.43 4.22
CA ILE A 420 11.54 -12.05 5.44
C ILE A 420 11.29 -13.56 5.46
N THR A 421 10.08 -13.99 5.09
CA THR A 421 9.67 -15.40 5.21
C THR A 421 9.85 -16.21 3.93
N GLY A 422 10.01 -15.55 2.78
CA GLY A 422 9.96 -16.17 1.46
C GLY A 422 8.54 -16.53 1.00
N ILE A 423 7.50 -16.30 1.82
CA ILE A 423 6.13 -16.77 1.56
C ILE A 423 5.22 -15.58 1.24
N GLN A 424 4.49 -15.69 0.13
CA GLN A 424 3.51 -14.68 -0.29
C GLN A 424 2.25 -14.73 0.59
N ALA A 425 1.80 -13.58 1.08
CA ALA A 425 0.60 -13.43 1.91
C ALA A 425 -0.36 -12.30 1.45
N PHE A 426 -0.17 -11.68 0.28
CA PHE A 426 -1.21 -10.79 -0.29
C PHE A 426 -2.51 -11.55 -0.58
N ASN A 427 -2.39 -12.83 -0.95
CA ASN A 427 -3.50 -13.71 -1.27
C ASN A 427 -3.38 -14.96 -0.39
N CYS A 428 -4.49 -15.40 0.21
CA CYS A 428 -4.53 -16.66 0.96
C CYS A 428 -4.57 -17.84 -0.05
N LEU A 429 -3.40 -18.28 -0.54
CA LEU A 429 -3.26 -19.47 -1.36
C LEU A 429 -1.99 -20.24 -0.95
N LEU A 430 -2.17 -21.43 -0.37
CA LEU A 430 -1.12 -22.43 -0.22
C LEU A 430 -0.67 -22.88 -1.62
N ARG A 431 0.47 -22.40 -2.11
CA ARG A 431 1.16 -22.99 -3.27
C ARG A 431 1.94 -24.22 -2.81
N LEU A 432 1.50 -25.42 -3.18
CA LEU A 432 2.38 -26.59 -3.25
C LEU A 432 3.12 -26.50 -4.60
N GLU A 433 4.44 -26.35 -4.56
CA GLU A 433 5.29 -26.31 -5.75
C GLU A 433 5.38 -27.69 -6.41
N ILE A 434 5.00 -27.76 -7.69
CA ILE A 434 5.13 -28.96 -8.53
C ILE A 434 6.44 -28.85 -9.32
N SER A 435 7.37 -29.77 -9.08
CA SER A 435 8.53 -30.03 -9.93
C SER A 435 8.09 -30.64 -11.27
N ARG A 436 8.61 -30.08 -12.37
CA ARG A 436 8.37 -30.50 -13.76
C ARG A 436 8.72 -31.98 -13.99
N LEU A 437 7.82 -32.74 -14.63
CA LEU A 437 8.19 -33.93 -15.40
C LEU A 437 7.37 -34.02 -16.70
N ASP A 438 8.11 -34.29 -17.78
CA ASP A 438 7.66 -34.58 -19.14
C ASP A 438 6.54 -35.63 -19.20
N THR A 439 5.60 -35.46 -20.13
CA THR A 439 4.80 -36.58 -20.65
C THR A 439 4.57 -36.47 -22.15
N THR A 440 5.10 -37.46 -22.87
CA THR A 440 4.83 -37.77 -24.28
C THR A 440 3.83 -38.93 -24.38
N ALA A 441 2.62 -38.72 -24.92
CA ALA A 441 1.81 -39.72 -25.67
C ALA A 441 0.46 -39.13 -26.15
N PRO A 442 -0.15 -39.60 -27.27
CA PRO A 442 -1.23 -38.90 -27.98
C PRO A 442 -2.66 -39.43 -27.70
N PRO A 443 -3.76 -38.65 -27.96
CA PRO A 443 -5.12 -39.07 -27.62
C PRO A 443 -6.09 -39.34 -28.80
N ASN A 444 -7.14 -40.12 -28.51
CA ASN A 444 -8.26 -40.53 -29.39
C ASN A 444 -9.46 -39.56 -29.33
N LYS A 445 -10.19 -39.34 -30.44
CA LYS A 445 -10.84 -38.03 -30.73
C LYS A 445 -12.29 -37.76 -30.26
N THR A 446 -13.03 -38.65 -29.61
CA THR A 446 -14.49 -38.39 -29.34
C THR A 446 -14.90 -38.36 -27.87
N THR A 447 -14.29 -39.16 -26.99
CA THR A 447 -14.44 -39.03 -25.52
C THR A 447 -13.62 -37.86 -24.96
N HIS A 448 -12.65 -37.37 -25.73
CA HIS A 448 -11.81 -36.24 -25.34
C HIS A 448 -12.58 -34.92 -25.29
N THR A 449 -13.63 -34.71 -26.09
CA THR A 449 -14.22 -33.38 -26.24
C THR A 449 -15.05 -32.95 -25.03
N THR A 450 -15.90 -33.83 -24.49
CA THR A 450 -16.69 -33.55 -23.27
C THR A 450 -15.80 -33.51 -22.02
N PHE A 451 -14.87 -34.47 -21.90
CA PHE A 451 -13.92 -34.51 -20.78
C PHE A 451 -13.00 -33.28 -20.78
N ALA A 452 -12.48 -32.86 -21.94
CA ALA A 452 -11.64 -31.66 -22.05
C ALA A 452 -12.43 -30.37 -21.78
N MET A 453 -13.71 -30.30 -22.14
CA MET A 453 -14.57 -29.16 -21.79
C MET A 453 -14.83 -29.09 -20.28
N ALA A 454 -15.15 -30.22 -19.65
CA ALA A 454 -15.32 -30.31 -18.20
C ALA A 454 -14.03 -29.93 -17.48
N LEU A 455 -12.89 -30.48 -17.90
CA LEU A 455 -11.58 -30.17 -17.35
C LEU A 455 -11.23 -28.69 -17.51
N LYS A 456 -11.50 -28.08 -18.68
CA LYS A 456 -11.28 -26.65 -18.91
C LYS A 456 -12.16 -25.79 -18.01
N ARG A 457 -13.42 -26.20 -17.80
CA ARG A 457 -14.33 -25.50 -16.90
C ARG A 457 -13.92 -25.66 -15.43
N ILE A 458 -13.55 -26.86 -14.98
CA ILE A 458 -13.05 -27.11 -13.62
C ILE A 458 -11.78 -26.31 -13.34
N ASN A 459 -10.84 -26.25 -14.30
CA ASN A 459 -9.66 -25.39 -14.18
C ASN A 459 -10.02 -23.90 -14.10
N LYS A 460 -11.06 -23.47 -14.84
CA LYS A 460 -11.60 -22.12 -14.71
C LYS A 460 -12.20 -21.90 -13.32
N GLU A 461 -13.01 -22.82 -12.79
CA GLU A 461 -13.53 -22.73 -11.42
C GLU A 461 -12.40 -22.63 -10.40
N LEU A 462 -11.32 -23.40 -10.56
CA LEU A 462 -10.15 -23.37 -9.68
C LEU A 462 -9.43 -22.02 -9.75
N THR A 463 -9.29 -21.49 -10.97
CA THR A 463 -8.69 -20.18 -11.22
C THR A 463 -9.56 -19.06 -10.63
N ASP A 464 -10.87 -19.11 -10.84
CA ASP A 464 -11.84 -18.11 -10.39
C ASP A 464 -11.94 -18.12 -8.86
N LEU A 465 -11.98 -19.30 -8.21
CA LEU A 465 -11.89 -19.43 -6.75
C LEU A 465 -10.55 -18.95 -6.19
N GLY A 466 -9.45 -19.15 -6.92
CA GLY A 466 -8.15 -18.61 -6.53
C GLY A 466 -8.05 -17.08 -6.68
N ARG A 467 -8.83 -16.50 -7.58
CA ARG A 467 -8.88 -15.06 -7.84
C ARG A 467 -9.83 -14.33 -6.89
N ASP A 468 -11.00 -14.90 -6.64
CA ASP A 468 -12.08 -14.32 -5.83
C ASP A 468 -12.70 -15.40 -4.91
N PRO A 469 -11.98 -15.80 -3.84
CA PRO A 469 -12.47 -16.83 -2.93
C PRO A 469 -13.67 -16.29 -2.13
N PRO A 470 -14.78 -17.06 -2.04
CA PRO A 470 -15.92 -16.66 -1.23
C PRO A 470 -15.53 -16.53 0.25
N SER A 471 -16.04 -15.48 0.91
CA SER A 471 -15.80 -15.24 2.34
C SER A 471 -16.13 -16.49 3.16
N SER A 472 -15.24 -16.87 4.08
CA SER A 472 -15.43 -18.00 4.98
C SER A 472 -15.45 -19.39 4.34
N CYS A 473 -15.15 -19.53 3.03
CA CYS A 473 -15.01 -20.84 2.39
C CYS A 473 -13.69 -20.98 1.62
N SER A 474 -13.25 -22.22 1.42
CA SER A 474 -12.20 -22.58 0.47
C SER A 474 -12.55 -23.88 -0.22
N ALA A 475 -12.02 -24.12 -1.42
CA ALA A 475 -12.16 -25.40 -2.12
C ALA A 475 -11.02 -25.63 -3.11
N GLY A 476 -10.62 -26.89 -3.28
CA GLY A 476 -9.59 -27.29 -4.24
C GLY A 476 -9.48 -28.81 -4.41
N PRO A 477 -8.76 -29.29 -5.43
CA PRO A 477 -8.63 -30.70 -5.73
C PRO A 477 -7.92 -31.50 -4.63
N ILE A 478 -8.29 -32.78 -4.48
CA ILE A 478 -7.65 -33.73 -3.59
C ILE A 478 -6.63 -34.53 -4.40
N GLY A 479 -5.33 -34.30 -4.14
CA GLY A 479 -4.25 -34.93 -4.90
C GLY A 479 -4.25 -34.49 -6.38
N ASP A 480 -4.01 -35.44 -7.28
CA ASP A 480 -3.88 -35.16 -8.72
C ASP A 480 -5.22 -35.22 -9.49
N ASP A 481 -6.33 -35.59 -8.83
CA ASP A 481 -7.63 -35.72 -9.47
C ASP A 481 -8.42 -34.40 -9.44
N LEU A 482 -8.43 -33.71 -10.58
CA LEU A 482 -9.17 -32.45 -10.74
C LEU A 482 -10.70 -32.61 -10.65
N PHE A 483 -11.25 -33.81 -10.76
CA PHE A 483 -12.70 -34.04 -10.62
C PHE A 483 -13.15 -34.31 -9.18
N HIS A 484 -12.22 -34.38 -8.23
CA HIS A 484 -12.52 -34.57 -6.81
C HIS A 484 -11.89 -33.47 -5.97
N TRP A 485 -12.72 -32.63 -5.37
CA TRP A 485 -12.26 -31.52 -4.55
C TRP A 485 -12.69 -31.70 -3.09
N GLN A 486 -11.90 -31.11 -2.20
CA GLN A 486 -12.28 -30.86 -0.83
C GLN A 486 -12.59 -29.37 -0.68
N ALA A 487 -13.67 -29.07 0.02
CA ALA A 487 -14.02 -27.72 0.42
C ALA A 487 -14.05 -27.62 1.95
N THR A 488 -13.78 -26.42 2.45
CA THR A 488 -13.85 -26.07 3.86
C THR A 488 -14.75 -24.86 4.02
N ILE A 489 -15.70 -24.93 4.95
CA ILE A 489 -16.58 -23.83 5.35
C ILE A 489 -16.33 -23.51 6.82
N MET A 490 -16.01 -22.26 7.10
CA MET A 490 -16.01 -21.73 8.47
C MET A 490 -17.45 -21.47 8.90
N GLY A 491 -17.84 -21.98 10.05
CA GLY A 491 -19.18 -21.83 10.59
C GLY A 491 -19.57 -20.35 10.74
N PRO A 492 -20.74 -19.92 10.21
CA PRO A 492 -21.16 -18.52 10.27
C PRO A 492 -21.26 -18.00 11.70
N SER A 493 -20.79 -16.78 11.95
CA SER A 493 -20.66 -16.19 13.29
C SER A 493 -21.98 -16.10 14.05
N ASP A 494 -23.08 -15.86 13.33
CA ASP A 494 -24.43 -15.67 13.88
C ASP A 494 -25.27 -16.96 13.87
N SER A 495 -24.61 -18.11 13.75
CA SER A 495 -25.25 -19.43 13.70
C SER A 495 -24.77 -20.32 14.85
N PRO A 496 -25.48 -21.42 15.20
CA PRO A 496 -24.99 -22.40 16.16
C PRO A 496 -23.72 -23.13 15.71
N TYR A 497 -23.27 -22.91 14.48
CA TYR A 497 -22.05 -23.48 13.89
C TYR A 497 -20.81 -22.58 14.07
N SER A 498 -20.99 -21.38 14.63
CA SER A 498 -19.93 -20.40 14.87
C SER A 498 -18.70 -21.02 15.56
N GLY A 499 -17.51 -20.75 15.01
CA GLY A 499 -16.23 -21.28 15.49
C GLY A 499 -15.88 -22.69 15.02
N GLY A 500 -16.78 -23.39 14.30
CA GLY A 500 -16.48 -24.68 13.67
C GLY A 500 -15.86 -24.57 12.27
N VAL A 501 -15.19 -25.63 11.85
CA VAL A 501 -14.58 -25.87 10.54
C VAL A 501 -15.20 -27.13 9.93
N PHE A 502 -15.94 -26.97 8.85
CA PHE A 502 -16.67 -28.06 8.20
C PHE A 502 -16.02 -28.42 6.88
N PHE A 503 -15.69 -29.70 6.70
CA PHE A 503 -15.15 -30.24 5.47
C PHE A 503 -16.25 -30.84 4.61
N LEU A 504 -16.15 -30.62 3.30
CA LEU A 504 -17.06 -31.14 2.28
C LEU A 504 -16.25 -31.79 1.16
N ALA A 505 -16.80 -32.83 0.55
CA ALA A 505 -16.31 -33.42 -0.68
C ALA A 505 -17.16 -32.95 -1.87
N ILE A 506 -16.50 -32.53 -2.94
CA ILE A 506 -17.13 -32.11 -4.20
C ILE A 506 -16.65 -33.05 -5.30
N HIS A 507 -17.59 -33.69 -5.99
CA HIS A 507 -17.31 -34.57 -7.12
C HIS A 507 -17.94 -34.03 -8.39
N PHE A 508 -17.09 -33.70 -9.38
CA PHE A 508 -17.54 -33.19 -10.66
C PHE A 508 -17.87 -34.35 -11.61
N PRO A 509 -19.01 -34.32 -12.30
CA PRO A 509 -19.29 -35.28 -13.36
C PRO A 509 -18.47 -34.95 -14.62
N THR A 510 -18.27 -35.94 -15.49
CA THR A 510 -17.49 -35.80 -16.73
C THR A 510 -18.13 -34.89 -17.77
N ASP A 511 -19.40 -34.52 -17.59
CA ASP A 511 -20.17 -33.58 -18.41
C ASP A 511 -20.42 -32.22 -17.70
N TYR A 512 -19.68 -31.91 -16.63
CA TYR A 512 -19.68 -30.59 -16.02
C TYR A 512 -19.31 -29.49 -17.06
N PRO A 513 -19.96 -28.32 -17.08
CA PRO A 513 -20.94 -27.77 -16.13
C PRO A 513 -22.41 -28.08 -16.48
N PHE A 514 -22.70 -28.98 -17.40
CA PHE A 514 -24.07 -29.27 -17.83
C PHE A 514 -24.85 -30.12 -16.83
N LYS A 515 -24.15 -30.89 -15.98
CA LYS A 515 -24.70 -31.48 -14.76
C LYS A 515 -24.06 -30.88 -13.51
N PRO A 516 -24.81 -30.77 -12.40
CA PRO A 516 -24.29 -30.27 -11.14
C PRO A 516 -23.19 -31.18 -10.57
N PRO A 517 -22.24 -30.62 -9.81
CA PRO A 517 -21.34 -31.40 -8.99
C PRO A 517 -22.11 -32.02 -7.82
N LYS A 518 -21.66 -33.18 -7.35
CA LYS A 518 -22.15 -33.76 -6.10
C LYS A 518 -21.39 -33.16 -4.93
N VAL A 519 -22.09 -32.58 -3.96
CA VAL A 519 -21.48 -31.95 -2.78
C VAL A 519 -22.02 -32.60 -1.52
N ASN A 520 -21.11 -33.15 -0.70
CA ASN A 520 -21.46 -33.82 0.55
C ASN A 520 -20.59 -33.31 1.70
N PHE A 521 -21.17 -33.11 2.88
CA PHE A 521 -20.41 -32.91 4.11
C PHE A 521 -19.66 -34.17 4.50
N THR A 522 -18.35 -34.06 4.74
CA THR A 522 -17.56 -35.11 5.38
C THR A 522 -17.50 -34.93 6.89
N THR A 523 -17.62 -33.69 7.36
CA THR A 523 -17.80 -33.38 8.78
C THR A 523 -19.26 -33.63 9.21
N ARG A 524 -19.46 -34.35 10.31
CA ARG A 524 -20.80 -34.58 10.87
C ARG A 524 -21.41 -33.27 11.36
N ILE A 525 -22.67 -33.02 11.01
CA ILE A 525 -23.38 -31.79 11.36
C ILE A 525 -24.83 -32.11 11.74
N TYR A 526 -25.37 -31.37 12.71
CA TYR A 526 -26.77 -31.45 13.11
C TYR A 526 -27.54 -30.32 12.43
N HIS A 527 -28.27 -30.62 11.34
CA HIS A 527 -28.94 -29.61 10.49
C HIS A 527 -30.19 -30.20 9.79
N PRO A 528 -31.31 -29.46 9.62
CA PRO A 528 -32.54 -29.97 8.99
C PRO A 528 -32.38 -30.42 7.53
N ASN A 529 -31.56 -29.70 6.75
CA ASN A 529 -31.35 -29.96 5.31
C ASN A 529 -30.10 -30.79 5.00
N ILE A 530 -29.45 -31.40 6.01
CA ILE A 530 -28.26 -32.25 5.82
C ILE A 530 -28.48 -33.58 6.56
N ASN A 531 -28.40 -34.70 5.87
CA ASN A 531 -28.62 -36.01 6.48
C ASN A 531 -27.34 -36.60 7.10
N SER A 532 -27.45 -37.77 7.74
CA SER A 532 -26.33 -38.46 8.40
C SER A 532 -25.19 -38.89 7.47
N ASN A 533 -25.46 -38.99 6.17
CA ASN A 533 -24.46 -39.29 5.13
C ASN A 533 -23.83 -38.02 4.54
N GLY A 534 -24.18 -36.84 5.06
CA GLY A 534 -23.67 -35.55 4.62
C GLY A 534 -24.29 -35.03 3.33
N SER A 535 -25.33 -35.68 2.79
CA SER A 535 -26.02 -35.19 1.60
C SER A 535 -26.77 -33.90 1.91
N ILE A 536 -26.78 -32.97 0.94
CA ILE A 536 -27.35 -31.64 1.08
C ILE A 536 -28.63 -31.53 0.24
N CYS A 537 -29.68 -30.97 0.82
CA CYS A 537 -30.89 -30.59 0.10
C CYS A 537 -30.84 -29.10 -0.24
N LEU A 538 -30.38 -28.83 -1.46
CA LEU A 538 -30.28 -27.49 -2.03
C LEU A 538 -30.75 -27.56 -3.49
N ASP A 539 -31.69 -26.71 -3.85
CA ASP A 539 -32.33 -26.61 -5.17
C ASP A 539 -31.32 -26.35 -6.30
N ILE A 540 -30.33 -25.50 -6.07
CA ILE A 540 -29.29 -25.20 -7.06
C ILE A 540 -28.41 -26.41 -7.38
N LEU A 541 -28.35 -27.44 -6.52
CA LEU A 541 -27.62 -28.69 -6.77
C LEU A 541 -28.50 -29.77 -7.42
N ARG A 542 -29.77 -29.46 -7.71
CA ARG A 542 -30.76 -30.36 -8.30
C ARG A 542 -31.40 -29.72 -9.53
N ASP A 543 -32.62 -29.24 -9.40
CA ASP A 543 -33.50 -28.76 -10.47
C ASP A 543 -33.24 -27.32 -10.89
N GLN A 544 -32.63 -26.50 -10.02
CA GLN A 544 -32.24 -25.12 -10.32
C GLN A 544 -30.77 -24.99 -10.76
N TRP A 545 -30.10 -26.11 -11.07
CA TRP A 545 -28.72 -26.06 -11.56
C TRP A 545 -28.67 -25.38 -12.93
N SER A 546 -27.78 -24.39 -13.05
CA SER A 546 -27.45 -23.74 -14.32
C SER A 546 -25.94 -23.84 -14.57
N PRO A 547 -25.50 -24.11 -15.81
CA PRO A 547 -24.08 -24.05 -16.16
C PRO A 547 -23.41 -22.70 -15.87
N ALA A 548 -24.17 -21.63 -15.63
CA ALA A 548 -23.66 -20.32 -15.22
C ALA A 548 -23.34 -20.21 -13.71
N LEU A 549 -23.78 -21.17 -12.89
CA LEU A 549 -23.43 -21.26 -11.48
C LEU A 549 -21.99 -21.74 -11.32
N THR A 550 -21.30 -21.12 -10.37
CA THR A 550 -19.90 -21.41 -10.03
C THR A 550 -19.83 -22.11 -8.68
N ILE A 551 -18.72 -22.80 -8.40
CA ILE A 551 -18.48 -23.44 -7.11
C ILE A 551 -18.46 -22.41 -5.98
N SER A 552 -17.97 -21.19 -6.24
CA SER A 552 -18.06 -20.08 -5.28
C SER A 552 -19.50 -19.78 -4.85
N LYS A 553 -20.42 -19.66 -5.83
CA LYS A 553 -21.85 -19.44 -5.54
C LYS A 553 -22.48 -20.63 -4.80
N VAL A 554 -22.10 -21.86 -5.16
CA VAL A 554 -22.58 -23.06 -4.46
C VAL A 554 -22.17 -23.04 -2.98
N LEU A 555 -20.91 -22.73 -2.68
CA LEU A 555 -20.42 -22.67 -1.29
C LEU A 555 -21.07 -21.55 -0.49
N LEU A 556 -21.30 -20.39 -1.11
CA LEU A 556 -22.03 -19.28 -0.48
C LEU A 556 -23.49 -19.65 -0.19
N SER A 557 -24.17 -20.34 -1.10
CA SER A 557 -25.53 -20.83 -0.86
C SER A 557 -25.57 -21.85 0.28
N ILE A 558 -24.56 -22.72 0.40
CA ILE A 558 -24.44 -23.65 1.55
C ILE A 558 -24.22 -22.87 2.86
N CYS A 559 -23.39 -21.83 2.87
CA CYS A 559 -23.21 -20.97 4.05
C CYS A 559 -24.49 -20.23 4.44
N SER A 560 -25.23 -19.74 3.46
CA SER A 560 -26.54 -19.13 3.67
C SER A 560 -27.50 -20.14 4.30
N MET A 561 -27.54 -21.37 3.80
CA MET A 561 -28.37 -22.45 4.35
C MET A 561 -27.98 -22.81 5.80
N LEU A 562 -26.69 -22.80 6.15
CA LEU A 562 -26.24 -23.00 7.54
C LEU A 562 -26.69 -21.88 8.47
N THR A 563 -26.84 -20.67 7.96
CA THR A 563 -27.31 -19.50 8.72
C THR A 563 -28.84 -19.54 8.86
N ASP A 564 -29.54 -19.85 7.78
CA ASP A 564 -31.00 -19.92 7.72
C ASP A 564 -31.46 -21.25 7.10
N PRO A 565 -31.63 -22.31 7.91
CA PRO A 565 -32.13 -23.60 7.43
C PRO A 565 -33.54 -23.49 6.84
N ASN A 566 -33.86 -24.30 5.83
CA ASN A 566 -35.20 -24.36 5.26
C ASN A 566 -35.99 -25.54 5.88
N PRO A 567 -36.83 -25.32 6.90
CA PRO A 567 -37.55 -26.40 7.56
C PRO A 567 -38.78 -26.89 6.78
N ASP A 568 -39.11 -26.29 5.63
CA ASP A 568 -40.24 -26.68 4.77
C ASP A 568 -39.85 -27.70 3.69
N ASP A 569 -38.55 -27.83 3.37
CA ASP A 569 -37.97 -28.90 2.54
C ASP A 569 -36.79 -29.62 3.24
N PRO A 570 -37.00 -30.28 4.40
CA PRO A 570 -35.92 -30.90 5.15
C PRO A 570 -35.53 -32.30 4.64
N LEU A 571 -34.24 -32.64 4.77
CA LEU A 571 -33.81 -34.05 4.65
C LEU A 571 -34.03 -34.84 5.93
N VAL A 572 -34.09 -34.15 7.07
CA VAL A 572 -34.27 -34.76 8.38
C VAL A 572 -35.49 -34.11 9.06
N PRO A 573 -36.70 -34.63 8.82
CA PRO A 573 -37.95 -34.04 9.32
C PRO A 573 -37.98 -33.87 10.84
N GLU A 574 -37.32 -34.75 11.59
CA GLU A 574 -37.25 -34.68 13.05
C GLU A 574 -36.47 -33.44 13.51
N ILE A 575 -35.33 -33.15 12.87
CA ILE A 575 -34.54 -31.96 13.18
C ILE A 575 -35.30 -30.69 12.76
N ALA A 576 -35.98 -30.73 11.62
CA ALA A 576 -36.83 -29.62 11.17
C ALA A 576 -38.00 -29.34 12.11
N HIS A 577 -38.61 -30.40 12.67
CA HIS A 577 -39.66 -30.27 13.68
C HIS A 577 -39.13 -29.58 14.94
N VAL A 578 -37.99 -30.02 15.48
CA VAL A 578 -37.35 -29.37 16.65
C VAL A 578 -36.95 -27.94 16.32
N TYR A 579 -36.41 -27.68 15.12
CA TYR A 579 -36.10 -26.34 14.64
C TYR A 579 -37.33 -25.42 14.66
N LYS A 580 -38.51 -25.93 14.26
CA LYS A 580 -39.78 -25.18 14.24
C LYS A 580 -40.43 -25.02 15.63
N THR A 581 -40.37 -26.03 16.48
CA THR A 581 -41.12 -26.06 17.76
C THR A 581 -40.31 -25.64 18.97
N ASP A 582 -38.99 -25.82 18.96
CA ASP A 582 -38.07 -25.50 20.06
C ASP A 582 -36.68 -25.08 19.53
N ARG A 583 -36.61 -23.81 19.08
CA ARG A 583 -35.39 -23.19 18.55
C ARG A 583 -34.21 -23.29 19.51
N SER A 584 -34.44 -23.07 20.81
CA SER A 584 -33.39 -23.07 21.83
C SER A 584 -32.74 -24.45 21.98
N ARG A 585 -33.55 -25.52 21.99
CA ARG A 585 -33.04 -26.89 22.04
C ARG A 585 -32.30 -27.29 20.77
N TYR A 586 -32.80 -26.87 19.60
CA TYR A 586 -32.11 -27.05 18.33
C TYR A 586 -30.71 -26.43 18.38
N GLU A 587 -30.61 -25.14 18.73
CA GLU A 587 -29.34 -24.43 18.76
C GLU A 587 -28.36 -25.01 19.78
N ALA A 588 -28.84 -25.42 20.96
CA ALA A 588 -28.01 -26.07 21.97
C ALA A 588 -27.38 -27.38 21.44
N THR A 589 -28.19 -28.21 20.78
CA THR A 589 -27.73 -29.49 20.20
C THR A 589 -26.78 -29.25 19.03
N ALA A 590 -27.07 -28.28 18.16
CA ALA A 590 -26.21 -27.93 17.02
C ALA A 590 -24.85 -27.36 17.48
N ARG A 591 -24.81 -26.53 18.52
CA ARG A 591 -23.55 -26.05 19.14
C ARG A 591 -22.74 -27.20 19.74
N GLU A 592 -23.39 -28.14 20.41
CA GLU A 592 -22.72 -29.32 20.97
C GLU A 592 -22.08 -30.17 19.86
N TRP A 593 -22.82 -30.42 18.77
CA TRP A 593 -22.30 -31.15 17.62
C TRP A 593 -21.14 -30.43 16.94
N THR A 594 -21.24 -29.10 16.80
CA THR A 594 -20.16 -28.28 16.25
C THR A 594 -18.88 -28.44 17.08
N ARG A 595 -18.98 -28.33 18.40
CA ARG A 595 -17.82 -28.52 19.30
C ARG A 595 -17.23 -29.93 19.24
N LYS A 596 -18.08 -30.93 19.02
CA LYS A 596 -17.67 -32.34 19.05
C LYS A 596 -17.02 -32.82 17.75
N TYR A 597 -17.46 -32.30 16.61
CA TYR A 597 -17.10 -32.84 15.30
C TYR A 597 -16.44 -31.85 14.36
N ALA A 598 -16.50 -30.54 14.66
CA ALA A 598 -16.07 -29.48 13.76
C ALA A 598 -15.10 -28.47 14.41
N ILE A 599 -14.59 -28.68 15.63
CA ILE A 599 -13.55 -27.84 16.25
C ILE A 599 -12.20 -28.56 16.21
#